data_AF-A0A0P9D205-F1
#
_entry.id   AF-A0A0P9D205-F1
#
_cell.length_a   1.000
_cell.length_b   1.000
_cell.length_c   1.000
_cell.angle_alpha   90.00
_cell.angle_beta   90.00
_cell.angle_gamma   90.00
#
_symmetry.space_group_name_H-M   'P 1'
#
loop_
_entity.id
_entity.type
_entity.pdbx_description
1 polymer ?
#
loop_
_entity_poly.entity_id
_entity_poly.type
_entity_poly.pdbx_seq_one_letter_code
_entity_poly.pdbx_strand_id
1 'polypeptide(L)'
;DQDGRPHGEPLPSDILDAEYCAMRYRYQIGGEKWGCQRLAATRDFPHERLPNGEYAVEGHVWRAVGKRYRTRYINEILHTFWIHEGQPQQPRRKRQHIPAPALAQRHHAHGRVARELGAQLAGGALTATDAVRVERDLHAYVVAQAQLDLGGVDALAVDWEGAEGRDLVGHLLTSAYAQLEAEVGR
;
A
#
# COMPACT_ATOMS: atom_id res chain seq x y z
N ASP A 1 9.46 -18.73 -10.23
CA ASP A 1 8.71 -19.83 -9.58
C ASP A 1 9.67 -21.01 -9.43
N GLN A 2 9.17 -22.21 -9.12
CA GLN A 2 10.01 -23.41 -9.01
C GLN A 2 10.69 -23.81 -10.35
N ASP A 3 10.16 -23.35 -11.48
CA ASP A 3 10.67 -23.66 -12.83
C ASP A 3 11.63 -22.58 -13.35
N GLY A 4 12.03 -21.63 -12.50
CA GLY A 4 12.87 -20.51 -12.91
C GLY A 4 12.18 -19.51 -13.83
N ARG A 5 10.84 -19.48 -13.88
CA ARG A 5 10.11 -18.42 -14.60
C ARG A 5 9.95 -17.18 -13.72
N PRO A 6 10.03 -15.97 -14.29
CA PRO A 6 9.85 -14.74 -13.52
C PRO A 6 8.43 -14.64 -12.95
N HIS A 7 8.35 -14.19 -11.69
CA HIS A 7 7.08 -13.97 -10.99
C HIS A 7 6.75 -12.46 -10.95
N GLY A 8 6.05 -11.97 -11.96
CA GLY A 8 5.67 -10.56 -12.11
C GLY A 8 5.84 -10.07 -13.55
N GLU A 9 5.63 -8.78 -13.77
CA GLU A 9 5.94 -8.12 -15.04
C GLU A 9 7.46 -7.85 -15.18
N PRO A 10 8.02 -7.93 -16.39
CA PRO A 10 9.43 -7.58 -16.62
C PRO A 10 9.69 -6.11 -16.31
N LEU A 11 10.93 -5.81 -15.91
CA LEU A 11 11.37 -4.43 -15.73
C LEU A 11 11.50 -3.71 -17.09
N PRO A 12 11.38 -2.36 -17.14
CA PRO A 12 11.54 -1.59 -18.37
C PRO A 12 12.96 -1.63 -18.95
N SER A 13 13.94 -2.01 -18.13
CA SER A 13 15.36 -2.12 -18.44
C SER A 13 16.00 -3.18 -17.53
N ASP A 14 17.15 -3.70 -17.94
CA ASP A 14 17.88 -4.74 -17.18
C ASP A 14 18.28 -4.27 -15.78
N ILE A 15 18.55 -2.97 -15.63
CA ILE A 15 18.80 -2.30 -14.35
C ILE A 15 17.86 -1.11 -14.27
N LEU A 16 17.16 -0.97 -13.14
CA LEU A 16 16.30 0.15 -12.82
C LEU A 16 16.56 0.61 -11.38
N ASP A 17 17.03 1.85 -11.19
CA ASP A 17 17.09 2.46 -9.87
C ASP A 17 15.81 3.25 -9.61
N ALA A 18 14.98 2.79 -8.67
CA ALA A 18 13.68 3.38 -8.40
C ALA A 18 13.32 3.35 -6.91
N GLU A 19 12.49 4.31 -6.52
CA GLU A 19 11.86 4.33 -5.20
C GLU A 19 10.80 3.21 -5.11
N TYR A 20 10.56 2.68 -3.92
CA TYR A 20 9.60 1.58 -3.72
C TYR A 20 8.21 1.87 -4.31
N CYS A 21 7.70 3.08 -4.07
CA CYS A 21 6.40 3.50 -4.58
C CYS A 21 6.36 3.63 -6.11
N ALA A 22 7.47 3.97 -6.75
CA ALA A 22 7.53 4.15 -8.20
C ALA A 22 7.23 2.83 -8.93
N MET A 23 7.65 1.69 -8.39
CA MET A 23 7.32 0.38 -8.96
C MET A 23 5.83 0.18 -9.07
N ARG A 24 5.10 0.48 -7.99
CA ARG A 24 3.66 0.27 -7.92
C ARG A 24 2.86 1.32 -8.70
N TYR A 25 3.26 2.58 -8.62
CA TYR A 25 2.45 3.69 -9.13
C TYR A 25 2.87 4.10 -10.53
N ARG A 26 4.17 4.34 -10.76
CA ARG A 26 4.67 4.80 -12.06
C ARG A 26 4.80 3.66 -13.06
N TYR A 27 5.48 2.59 -12.67
CA TYR A 27 5.75 1.47 -13.57
C TYR A 27 4.61 0.45 -13.59
N GLN A 28 3.72 0.49 -12.60
CA GLN A 28 2.62 -0.46 -12.41
C GLN A 28 3.09 -1.93 -12.34
N ILE A 29 4.35 -2.16 -11.96
CA ILE A 29 4.97 -3.47 -11.83
C ILE A 29 4.71 -4.01 -10.43
N GLY A 30 4.15 -5.22 -10.37
CA GLY A 30 3.88 -5.95 -9.13
C GLY A 30 4.71 -7.22 -9.00
N GLY A 31 4.18 -8.17 -8.24
CA GLY A 31 4.80 -9.46 -7.99
C GLY A 31 5.80 -9.45 -6.83
N GLU A 32 6.11 -10.66 -6.36
CA GLU A 32 7.15 -10.93 -5.37
C GLU A 32 8.51 -10.41 -5.87
N LYS A 33 9.17 -9.58 -5.06
CA LYS A 33 10.51 -9.07 -5.37
C LYS A 33 11.42 -9.40 -4.21
N TRP A 34 12.17 -10.47 -4.38
CA TRP A 34 13.26 -10.79 -3.47
C TRP A 34 14.41 -9.80 -3.64
N GLY A 35 15.08 -9.46 -2.54
CA GLY A 35 16.25 -8.58 -2.59
C GLY A 35 17.02 -8.56 -1.27
N CYS A 36 18.09 -7.77 -1.27
CA CYS A 36 18.92 -7.52 -0.10
C CYS A 36 19.05 -6.03 0.16
N GLN A 37 19.14 -5.64 1.43
CA GLN A 37 19.29 -4.25 1.84
C GLN A 37 20.69 -3.99 2.39
N ARG A 38 21.20 -2.77 2.17
CA ARG A 38 22.40 -2.32 2.90
C ARG A 38 22.04 -2.17 4.37
N LEU A 39 22.90 -2.69 5.25
CA LEU A 39 22.71 -2.60 6.71
C LEU A 39 22.47 -1.16 7.19
N ALA A 40 23.14 -0.18 6.59
CA ALA A 40 22.95 1.23 6.91
C ALA A 40 21.50 1.70 6.65
N ALA A 41 20.88 1.27 5.55
CA ALA A 41 19.50 1.62 5.24
C ALA A 41 18.52 0.95 6.22
N THR A 42 18.78 -0.30 6.63
CA THR A 42 17.95 -0.98 7.65
C THR A 42 18.05 -0.33 9.02
N ARG A 43 19.22 0.21 9.39
CA ARG A 43 19.40 0.92 10.68
C ARG A 43 18.63 2.22 10.76
N ASP A 44 18.47 2.92 9.64
CA ASP A 44 17.70 4.16 9.57
C ASP A 44 16.18 3.93 9.69
N PHE A 45 15.73 2.69 9.43
CA PHE A 45 14.32 2.29 9.48
C PHE A 45 14.18 1.00 10.31
N PRO A 46 14.31 1.08 11.65
CA PRO A 46 14.14 -0.08 12.50
C PRO A 46 12.74 -0.69 12.31
N HIS A 47 12.66 -2.02 12.40
CA HIS A 47 11.38 -2.72 12.35
C HIS A 47 10.57 -2.38 13.60
N GLU A 48 9.73 -1.36 13.51
CA GLU A 48 8.84 -0.96 14.59
C GLU A 48 7.78 -2.03 14.84
N ARG A 49 7.58 -2.34 16.12
CA ARG A 49 6.44 -3.11 16.58
C ARG A 49 5.27 -2.18 16.81
N LEU A 50 4.11 -2.59 16.35
CA LEU A 50 2.83 -1.98 16.67
C LEU A 50 2.55 -2.15 18.19
N PRO A 51 1.67 -1.33 18.78
CA PRO A 51 1.34 -1.41 20.20
C PRO A 51 0.81 -2.78 20.66
N ASN A 52 0.22 -3.56 19.75
CA ASN A 52 -0.23 -4.94 19.99
C ASN A 52 0.92 -5.98 19.95
N GLY A 53 2.17 -5.54 19.77
CA GLY A 53 3.35 -6.38 19.69
C GLY A 53 3.62 -6.97 18.30
N GLU A 54 2.75 -6.78 17.32
CA GLU A 54 2.96 -7.25 15.94
C GLU A 54 3.93 -6.36 15.17
N TYR A 55 4.45 -6.83 14.04
CA TYR A 55 5.29 -6.02 13.17
C TYR A 55 4.44 -5.13 12.27
N ALA A 56 4.91 -3.89 12.02
CA ALA A 56 4.32 -3.04 11.00
C ALA A 56 4.26 -3.76 9.65
N VAL A 57 3.15 -3.56 8.92
CA VAL A 57 2.97 -4.13 7.59
C VAL A 57 4.15 -3.73 6.71
N GLU A 58 4.75 -4.72 6.06
CA GLU A 58 6.00 -4.59 5.31
C GLU A 58 5.97 -3.42 4.29
N GLY A 59 4.84 -3.27 3.60
CA GLY A 59 4.64 -2.17 2.65
C GLY A 59 4.72 -0.76 3.26
N HIS A 60 4.53 -0.60 4.57
CA HIS A 60 4.71 0.68 5.27
C HIS A 60 6.20 1.00 5.46
N VAL A 61 6.98 0.01 5.90
CA VAL A 61 8.44 0.13 6.06
C VAL A 61 9.08 0.46 4.71
N TRP A 62 8.72 -0.26 3.65
CA TRP A 62 9.30 -0.01 2.34
C TRP A 62 8.93 1.35 1.73
N ARG A 63 7.77 1.90 2.07
CA ARG A 63 7.43 3.29 1.71
C ARG A 63 8.34 4.29 2.41
N ALA A 64 8.58 4.09 3.70
CA ALA A 64 9.46 4.96 4.47
C ALA A 64 10.89 4.90 3.92
N VAL A 65 11.41 3.70 3.69
CA VAL A 65 12.72 3.47 3.06
C VAL A 65 12.80 4.12 1.68
N GLY A 66 11.78 3.94 0.85
CA GLY A 66 11.72 4.47 -0.52
C GLY A 66 11.76 6.00 -0.61
N LYS A 67 11.40 6.72 0.45
CA LYS A 67 11.51 8.19 0.51
C LYS A 67 12.95 8.67 0.69
N ARG A 68 13.85 7.84 1.23
CA ARG A 68 15.23 8.19 1.54
C ARG A 68 16.24 7.46 0.66
N TYR A 69 15.89 6.27 0.19
CA TYR A 69 16.76 5.39 -0.57
C TYR A 69 16.10 4.90 -1.85
N ARG A 70 16.89 4.84 -2.92
CA ARG A 70 16.50 4.12 -4.14
C ARG A 70 16.90 2.66 -4.03
N THR A 71 16.03 1.80 -4.55
CA THR A 71 16.29 0.37 -4.72
C THR A 71 16.76 0.13 -6.14
N ARG A 72 17.84 -0.64 -6.30
CA ARG A 72 18.27 -1.14 -7.61
C ARG A 72 17.53 -2.44 -7.90
N TYR A 73 16.64 -2.39 -8.88
CA TYR A 73 15.97 -3.55 -9.44
C TYR A 73 16.79 -4.06 -10.61
N ILE A 74 16.98 -5.38 -10.66
CA ILE A 74 17.69 -6.05 -11.75
C ILE A 74 16.78 -7.12 -12.36
N ASN A 75 16.85 -7.28 -13.68
CA ASN A 75 16.01 -8.21 -14.42
C ASN A 75 16.65 -9.61 -14.50
N GLU A 76 17.32 -10.02 -13.43
CA GLU A 76 17.97 -11.32 -13.28
C GLU A 76 17.26 -12.14 -12.22
N ILE A 77 17.06 -13.44 -12.49
CA ILE A 77 16.39 -14.35 -11.56
C ILE A 77 17.42 -14.83 -10.54
N LEU A 78 17.38 -14.23 -9.34
CA LEU A 78 18.31 -14.56 -8.25
C LEU A 78 17.73 -15.53 -7.22
N HIS A 79 16.43 -15.79 -7.25
CA HIS A 79 15.76 -16.62 -6.26
C HIS A 79 14.61 -17.43 -6.88
N THR A 80 14.59 -18.73 -6.59
CA THR A 80 13.49 -19.65 -6.93
C THR A 80 12.82 -20.10 -5.64
N PHE A 81 11.49 -20.17 -5.64
CA PHE A 81 10.69 -20.59 -4.49
C PHE A 81 9.68 -21.66 -4.90
N TRP A 82 9.32 -22.51 -3.95
CA TRP A 82 8.34 -23.57 -4.13
C TRP A 82 6.94 -23.06 -3.85
N ILE A 83 6.00 -23.34 -4.76
CA ILE A 83 4.58 -23.09 -4.54
C ILE A 83 3.95 -24.42 -4.12
N HIS A 84 3.39 -24.47 -2.90
CA HIS A 84 2.68 -25.65 -2.42
C HIS A 84 1.37 -25.84 -3.20
N GLU A 85 1.10 -27.07 -3.65
CA GLU A 85 -0.17 -27.42 -4.29
C GLU A 85 -1.35 -27.08 -3.36
N GLY A 86 -2.35 -26.35 -3.87
CA GLY A 86 -3.53 -25.92 -3.12
C GLY A 86 -3.50 -24.50 -2.55
N GLN A 87 -2.36 -23.80 -2.60
CA GLN A 87 -2.36 -22.34 -2.38
C GLN A 87 -3.07 -21.68 -3.57
N PRO A 88 -4.15 -20.90 -3.36
CA PRO A 88 -4.77 -20.18 -4.46
C PRO A 88 -3.70 -19.22 -5.00
N GLN A 89 -3.25 -19.49 -6.23
CA GLN A 89 -2.47 -18.51 -6.96
C GLN A 89 -3.32 -17.26 -6.96
N GLN A 90 -2.85 -16.15 -6.37
CA GLN A 90 -3.55 -14.90 -6.58
C GLN A 90 -3.65 -14.77 -8.10
N PRO A 91 -4.86 -14.80 -8.68
CA PRO A 91 -4.99 -14.75 -10.12
C PRO A 91 -4.20 -13.53 -10.55
N ARG A 92 -3.47 -13.64 -11.66
CA ARG A 92 -2.94 -12.47 -12.38
C ARG A 92 -4.16 -11.60 -12.69
N ARG A 93 -4.59 -10.79 -11.73
CA ARG A 93 -5.75 -9.92 -11.85
C ARG A 93 -5.33 -9.05 -13.03
N LYS A 94 -6.07 -9.16 -14.14
CA LYS A 94 -6.04 -8.12 -15.17
C LYS A 94 -6.36 -6.85 -14.41
N ARG A 95 -5.33 -6.11 -14.01
CA ARG A 95 -5.49 -4.89 -13.24
C ARG A 95 -6.28 -3.98 -14.17
N GLN A 96 -7.49 -3.61 -13.75
CA GLN A 96 -8.09 -2.41 -14.29
C GLN A 96 -7.04 -1.31 -14.12
N HIS A 97 -6.76 -0.58 -15.19
CA HIS A 97 -5.82 0.53 -15.15
C HIS A 97 -6.38 1.57 -14.17
N ILE A 98 -5.94 1.51 -12.93
CA ILE A 98 -6.20 2.53 -11.93
C ILE A 98 -5.04 3.52 -12.07
N PRO A 99 -5.32 4.81 -12.33
CA PRO A 99 -4.28 5.83 -12.43
C PRO A 99 -3.37 5.80 -11.20
N ALA A 100 -2.06 5.90 -11.43
CA ALA A 100 -1.01 5.95 -10.41
C ALA A 100 -1.37 6.80 -9.17
N PRO A 101 -2.00 7.98 -9.34
CA PRO A 101 -2.31 8.83 -8.21
C PRO A 101 -3.48 8.36 -7.34
N ALA A 102 -4.50 7.74 -7.96
CA ALA A 102 -5.64 7.17 -7.24
C ALA A 102 -5.23 6.00 -6.36
N LEU A 103 -4.22 5.25 -6.80
CA LEU A 103 -3.57 4.24 -5.97
C LEU A 103 -2.80 4.85 -4.81
N ALA A 104 -2.09 5.96 -5.01
CA ALA A 104 -1.30 6.62 -3.95
C ALA A 104 -2.20 7.22 -2.85
N GLN A 105 -3.24 7.98 -3.22
CA GLN A 105 -4.20 8.60 -2.28
C GLN A 105 -4.96 7.53 -1.47
N ARG A 106 -5.45 6.48 -2.15
CA ARG A 106 -6.10 5.32 -1.50
C ARG A 106 -5.24 4.74 -0.39
N HIS A 107 -3.97 4.45 -0.68
CA HIS A 107 -3.10 3.80 0.30
C HIS A 107 -2.75 4.73 1.48
N HIS A 108 -2.64 6.04 1.26
CA HIS A 108 -2.40 7.00 2.32
C HIS A 108 -3.59 7.09 3.28
N ALA A 109 -4.81 7.24 2.75
CA ALA A 109 -6.04 7.29 3.53
C ALA A 109 -6.28 5.97 4.30
N HIS A 110 -6.12 4.82 3.63
CA HIS A 110 -6.26 3.52 4.29
C HIS A 110 -5.27 3.32 5.44
N GLY A 111 -4.00 3.72 5.26
CA GLY A 111 -3.00 3.59 6.32
C GLY A 111 -3.27 4.46 7.55
N ARG A 112 -3.94 5.61 7.37
CA ARG A 112 -4.38 6.47 8.47
C ARG A 112 -5.57 5.86 9.20
N VAL A 113 -6.59 5.45 8.44
CA VAL A 113 -7.83 4.85 8.94
C VAL A 113 -7.56 3.53 9.67
N ALA A 114 -6.73 2.64 9.13
CA ALA A 114 -6.41 1.37 9.76
C ALA A 114 -5.69 1.55 11.11
N ARG A 115 -4.87 2.60 11.25
CA ARG A 115 -4.21 2.92 12.53
C ARG A 115 -5.23 3.36 13.58
N GLU A 116 -6.22 4.14 13.19
CA GLU A 116 -7.27 4.63 14.08
C GLU A 116 -8.23 3.50 14.49
N LEU A 117 -8.62 2.64 13.54
CA LEU A 117 -9.37 1.41 13.82
C LEU A 117 -8.62 0.51 14.80
N GLY A 118 -7.30 0.38 14.64
CA GLY A 118 -6.45 -0.35 15.58
C GLY A 118 -6.46 0.26 17.00
N ALA A 119 -6.50 1.58 17.11
CA ALA A 119 -6.62 2.28 18.40
C ALA A 119 -8.00 2.05 19.06
N GLN A 120 -9.07 2.08 18.27
CA GLN A 120 -10.45 1.84 18.75
C GLN A 120 -10.68 0.38 19.18
N LEU A 121 -10.09 -0.58 18.44
CA LEU A 121 -10.01 -1.99 18.82
C LEU A 121 -9.27 -2.18 20.16
N ALA A 122 -8.10 -1.55 20.32
CA ALA A 122 -7.33 -1.62 21.56
C ALA A 122 -8.07 -0.99 22.76
N GLY A 123 -8.94 -0.01 22.51
CA GLY A 123 -9.83 0.60 23.50
C GLY A 123 -11.10 -0.20 23.82
N GLY A 124 -11.34 -1.34 23.15
CA GLY A 124 -12.52 -2.19 23.39
C GLY A 124 -13.83 -1.65 22.82
N ALA A 125 -13.78 -0.62 21.97
CA ALA A 125 -14.98 -0.02 21.36
C ALA A 125 -15.58 -0.89 20.22
N LEU A 126 -14.82 -1.86 19.71
CA LEU A 126 -15.21 -2.75 18.62
C LEU A 126 -14.77 -4.20 18.92
N THR A 127 -15.56 -5.18 18.50
CA THR A 127 -15.10 -6.58 18.47
C THR A 127 -14.20 -6.81 17.26
N ALA A 128 -13.36 -7.86 17.29
CA ALA A 128 -12.50 -8.20 16.15
C ALA A 128 -13.30 -8.45 14.86
N THR A 129 -14.47 -9.07 14.96
CA THR A 129 -15.37 -9.33 13.83
C THR A 129 -15.95 -8.04 13.26
N ASP A 130 -16.34 -7.10 14.13
CA ASP A 130 -16.86 -5.80 13.70
C ASP A 130 -15.75 -4.96 13.06
N ALA A 131 -14.54 -4.98 13.61
CA ALA A 131 -13.43 -4.23 13.03
C ALA A 131 -13.01 -4.75 11.65
N VAL A 132 -13.02 -6.06 11.42
CA VAL A 132 -12.75 -6.63 10.07
C VAL A 132 -13.84 -6.23 9.07
N ARG A 133 -15.11 -6.23 9.47
CA ARG A 133 -16.22 -5.77 8.63
C ARG A 133 -16.07 -4.29 8.30
N VAL A 134 -15.89 -3.45 9.32
CA VAL A 134 -15.76 -2.00 9.20
C VAL A 134 -14.51 -1.64 8.37
N GLU A 135 -13.37 -2.30 8.58
CA GLU A 135 -12.16 -2.11 7.77
C GLU A 135 -12.44 -2.39 6.29
N ARG A 136 -13.09 -3.52 5.98
CA ARG A 136 -13.40 -3.90 4.60
C ARG A 136 -14.34 -2.89 3.93
N ASP A 137 -15.41 -2.51 4.61
CA ASP A 137 -16.45 -1.64 4.07
C ASP A 137 -15.92 -0.19 3.92
N LEU A 138 -15.12 0.27 4.89
CA LEU A 138 -14.43 1.56 4.82
C LEU A 138 -13.34 1.59 3.75
N HIS A 139 -12.60 0.51 3.55
CA HIS A 139 -11.67 0.38 2.45
C HIS A 139 -12.39 0.46 1.09
N ALA A 140 -13.53 -0.20 0.93
CA ALA A 140 -14.33 -0.12 -0.30
C ALA A 140 -14.83 1.31 -0.55
N TYR A 141 -15.31 2.00 0.49
CA TYR A 141 -15.74 3.39 0.43
C TYR A 141 -14.61 4.34 0.02
N VAL A 142 -13.46 4.27 0.70
CA VAL A 142 -12.28 5.11 0.40
C VAL A 142 -11.81 4.92 -1.04
N VAL A 143 -11.88 3.70 -1.57
CA VAL A 143 -11.54 3.43 -2.97
C VAL A 143 -12.51 4.14 -3.93
N ALA A 144 -13.82 4.02 -3.68
CA ALA A 144 -14.82 4.63 -4.53
C ALA A 144 -14.73 6.16 -4.49
N GLN A 145 -14.57 6.75 -3.29
CA GLN A 145 -14.46 8.18 -3.11
C GLN A 145 -13.19 8.74 -3.76
N ALA A 146 -12.03 8.11 -3.57
CA ALA A 146 -10.79 8.52 -4.23
C ALA A 146 -10.87 8.45 -5.77
N GLN A 147 -11.63 7.50 -6.32
CA GLN A 147 -11.86 7.43 -7.76
C GLN A 147 -12.72 8.59 -8.28
N LEU A 148 -13.70 9.03 -7.49
CA LEU A 148 -14.55 10.17 -7.82
C LEU A 148 -13.76 11.48 -7.72
N ASP A 149 -13.04 11.69 -6.61
CA ASP A 149 -12.30 12.91 -6.34
C ASP A 149 -11.16 13.13 -7.35
N LEU A 150 -10.57 12.05 -7.85
CA LEU A 150 -9.47 12.10 -8.82
C LEU A 150 -9.92 11.93 -10.29
N GLY A 151 -11.23 11.85 -10.55
CA GLY A 151 -11.76 11.58 -11.90
C GLY A 151 -11.30 12.58 -12.98
N GLY A 152 -10.80 13.75 -12.61
CA GLY A 152 -10.23 14.75 -13.51
C GLY A 152 -8.90 15.36 -13.06
N VAL A 153 -8.26 14.81 -12.03
CA VAL A 153 -7.05 15.39 -11.42
C VAL A 153 -5.83 14.58 -11.87
N ASP A 154 -4.84 15.24 -12.50
CA ASP A 154 -3.52 14.64 -12.70
C ASP A 154 -2.76 14.64 -11.38
N ALA A 155 -2.99 13.61 -10.60
CA ALA A 155 -2.48 13.57 -9.25
C ALA A 155 -1.00 13.10 -9.17
N LEU A 156 -0.29 13.00 -10.31
CA LEU A 156 1.19 13.07 -10.34
C LEU A 156 1.70 14.51 -10.34
N ALA A 157 0.89 15.47 -10.81
CA ALA A 157 1.20 16.89 -10.82
C ALA A 157 0.77 17.62 -9.53
N VAL A 158 -0.10 16.98 -8.73
CA VAL A 158 -0.54 17.50 -7.43
C VAL A 158 0.63 17.58 -6.46
N ASP A 159 0.80 18.76 -5.87
CA ASP A 159 1.65 18.92 -4.70
C ASP A 159 0.93 18.34 -3.47
N TRP A 160 1.23 17.08 -3.18
CA TRP A 160 0.64 16.33 -2.06
C TRP A 160 0.97 16.91 -0.69
N GLU A 161 2.07 17.65 -0.58
CA GLU A 161 2.48 18.37 0.63
C GLU A 161 1.99 19.83 0.60
N GLY A 162 1.35 20.25 -0.49
CA GLY A 162 0.75 21.57 -0.70
C GLY A 162 -0.68 21.65 -0.19
N ALA A 163 -1.31 22.82 -0.37
CA ALA A 163 -2.70 23.03 0.03
C ALA A 163 -3.65 22.10 -0.74
N GLU A 164 -3.46 21.96 -2.05
CA GLU A 164 -4.26 21.10 -2.93
C GLU A 164 -4.26 19.63 -2.49
N GLY A 165 -3.08 19.06 -2.24
CA GLY A 165 -2.95 17.70 -1.73
C GLY A 165 -3.57 17.50 -0.35
N ARG A 166 -3.38 18.48 0.56
CA ARG A 166 -3.98 18.45 1.89
C ARG A 166 -5.50 18.54 1.84
N ASP A 167 -6.07 19.34 0.95
CA ASP A 167 -7.52 19.49 0.82
C ASP A 167 -8.14 18.21 0.25
N LEU A 168 -7.57 17.62 -0.81
CA LEU A 168 -8.02 16.34 -1.37
C LEU A 168 -7.96 15.20 -0.35
N VAL A 169 -6.88 15.12 0.43
CA VAL A 169 -6.75 14.12 1.50
C VAL A 169 -7.68 14.45 2.67
N GLY A 170 -7.86 15.73 3.00
CA GLY A 170 -8.73 16.20 4.07
C GLY A 170 -10.19 15.87 3.81
N HIS A 171 -10.67 16.10 2.59
CA HIS A 171 -12.02 15.70 2.16
C HIS A 171 -12.20 14.20 2.26
N LEU A 172 -11.28 13.41 1.70
CA LEU A 172 -11.35 11.95 1.73
C LEU A 172 -11.36 11.39 3.16
N LEU A 173 -10.52 11.94 4.05
CA LEU A 173 -10.46 11.54 5.46
C LEU A 173 -11.73 11.96 6.21
N THR A 174 -12.23 13.18 5.99
CA THR A 174 -13.46 13.68 6.64
C THR A 174 -14.65 12.79 6.27
N SER A 175 -14.80 12.48 4.99
CA SER A 175 -15.83 11.58 4.48
C SER A 175 -15.68 10.16 5.03
N ALA A 176 -14.45 9.64 5.11
CA ALA A 176 -14.18 8.31 5.68
C ALA A 176 -14.49 8.26 7.19
N TYR A 177 -14.15 9.29 7.96
CA TYR A 177 -14.47 9.36 9.38
C TYR A 177 -15.96 9.50 9.65
N ALA A 178 -16.69 10.29 8.86
CA ALA A 178 -18.14 10.38 8.95
C ALA A 178 -18.81 9.02 8.69
N GLN A 179 -18.29 8.25 7.73
CA GLN A 179 -18.77 6.90 7.46
C GLN A 179 -18.46 5.94 8.61
N LEU A 180 -17.27 6.05 9.20
CA LEU A 180 -16.88 5.27 10.37
C LEU A 180 -17.79 5.56 11.58
N GLU A 181 -18.06 6.82 11.89
CA GLU A 181 -18.95 7.22 12.98
C GLU A 181 -20.38 6.68 12.79
N ALA A 182 -20.88 6.67 11.55
CA ALA A 182 -22.19 6.12 11.20
C ALA A 182 -22.29 4.58 11.29
N GLU A 183 -21.14 3.88 11.22
CA GLU A 183 -21.03 2.43 11.38
C GLU A 183 -20.86 2.03 12.86
N VAL A 184 -20.07 2.80 13.62
CA VAL A 184 -19.78 2.55 15.05
C VAL A 184 -20.94 2.99 15.96
N GLY A 185 -21.75 3.96 15.53
CA GLY A 185 -22.93 4.44 16.27
C GLY A 185 -24.19 3.58 16.17
N ARG A 186 -24.15 2.43 15.47
CA ARG A 186 -25.25 1.46 15.35
C ARG A 186 -25.03 0.25 16.24
#